data_AF-C9ZLA3-F1
#
_entry.id   AF-C9ZLA3-F1
#
_cell.length_a   1.000
_cell.length_b   1.000
_cell.length_c   1.000
_cell.angle_alpha   90.00
_cell.angle_beta   90.00
_cell.angle_gamma   90.00
#
_symmetry.space_group_name_H-M   'P 1'
#
loop_
_entity.id
_entity.type
_entity.pdbx_description
1 polymer ?
#
loop_
_entity_poly.entity_id
_entity_poly.type
_entity_poly.pdbx_seq_one_letter_code
_entity_poly.pdbx_strand_id
1 'polypeptide(L)'
;MLHTTRLWLGGYMMYHRKAMGTMKYSKWKGAHGGISHFYGRTPMAEEVRPNEPITLVDRRIMHYVHHSRLRHFQLFRSYQEKSNSTECKLREGEMLRRRWHRRLQKSFIAFMQFKTMKVLEDQARLVNTYGQAAVNAALGDPWNATDNVARERKSAAVRRQVRALPMVNVVPKHVATMKQIHNDRFNYRWRVN
;
A
#
# COMPACT_ATOMS: atom_id res chain seq x y z
N MET A 1 6.42 29.81 -16.99
CA MET A 1 6.26 29.64 -18.45
C MET A 1 5.91 28.19 -18.74
N LEU A 2 4.64 27.90 -19.03
CA LEU A 2 4.19 26.57 -19.45
C LEU A 2 4.51 26.43 -20.95
N HIS A 3 5.62 25.76 -21.28
CA HIS A 3 5.87 25.37 -22.67
C HIS A 3 4.83 24.33 -23.09
N THR A 4 3.84 24.78 -23.85
CA THR A 4 2.95 23.94 -24.63
C THR A 4 3.80 23.13 -25.61
N THR A 5 4.02 21.85 -25.29
CA THR A 5 4.63 20.89 -26.20
C THR A 5 3.71 20.74 -27.40
N ARG A 6 4.12 21.26 -28.56
CA ARG A 6 3.42 21.08 -29.83
C ARG A 6 3.49 19.59 -30.20
N LEU A 7 2.42 18.84 -29.85
CA LEU A 7 2.25 17.41 -30.18
C LEU A 7 2.47 17.10 -31.67
N TRP A 8 2.28 18.09 -32.54
CA TRP A 8 2.48 18.02 -33.98
C TRP A 8 3.94 17.83 -34.44
N LEU A 9 4.92 18.03 -33.54
CA LEU A 9 6.36 17.91 -33.85
C LEU A 9 7.04 16.68 -33.20
N GLY A 10 6.25 15.69 -32.75
CA GLY A 10 6.81 14.44 -32.18
C GLY A 10 7.41 14.58 -30.77
N GLY A 11 7.19 15.72 -30.09
CA GLY A 11 7.57 15.92 -28.70
C GLY A 11 6.56 15.30 -27.74
N TYR A 12 6.85 14.10 -27.25
CA TYR A 12 6.02 13.40 -26.26
C TYR A 12 6.48 13.71 -24.83
N MET A 13 5.52 13.81 -23.90
CA MET A 13 5.82 13.84 -22.46
C MET A 13 6.29 12.47 -21.97
N MET A 14 7.06 12.42 -20.88
CA MET A 14 7.67 11.17 -20.37
C MET A 14 6.67 10.05 -20.06
N TYR A 15 5.46 10.40 -19.64
CA TYR A 15 4.41 9.43 -19.31
C TYR A 15 3.51 9.06 -20.50
N HIS A 16 3.77 9.63 -21.69
CA HIS A 16 3.02 9.32 -22.89
C HIS A 16 3.38 7.92 -23.41
N ARG A 17 2.44 7.25 -24.09
CA ARG A 17 2.62 5.87 -24.59
C ARG A 17 3.84 5.68 -25.50
N LYS A 18 4.23 6.73 -26.22
CA LYS A 18 5.34 6.74 -27.19
C LYS A 18 6.58 7.49 -26.71
N ALA A 19 6.70 7.77 -25.41
CA ALA A 19 7.72 8.67 -24.86
C ALA A 19 9.17 8.27 -25.18
N MET A 20 9.54 7.01 -24.91
CA MET A 20 10.90 6.49 -25.07
C MET A 20 10.91 5.39 -26.14
N GLY A 21 10.73 5.78 -27.40
CA GLY A 21 10.75 4.87 -28.54
C GLY A 21 12.15 4.27 -28.81
N THR A 22 12.18 3.14 -29.52
CA THR A 22 13.40 2.39 -29.89
C THR A 22 13.53 2.15 -31.40
N MET A 23 12.76 2.91 -32.19
CA MET A 23 12.84 2.89 -33.66
C MET A 23 14.17 3.50 -34.14
N LYS A 24 14.61 3.12 -35.36
CA LYS A 24 15.85 3.64 -35.98
C LYS A 24 15.95 5.18 -35.98
N TYR A 25 14.82 5.87 -36.12
CA TYR A 25 14.75 7.33 -36.13
C TYR A 25 14.54 7.96 -34.75
N SER A 26 14.15 7.18 -33.72
CA SER A 26 13.89 7.71 -32.39
C SER A 26 15.16 7.71 -31.54
N LYS A 27 15.39 8.82 -30.85
CA LYS A 27 16.48 8.97 -29.89
C LYS A 27 15.90 9.46 -28.57
N TRP A 28 16.31 8.85 -27.47
CA TRP A 28 15.92 9.31 -26.15
C TRP A 28 16.47 10.73 -25.89
N LYS A 29 15.77 11.49 -25.07
CA LYS A 29 16.04 12.92 -24.84
C LYS A 29 16.49 13.16 -23.40
N GLY A 30 17.55 13.95 -23.24
CA GLY A 30 18.13 14.33 -21.95
C GLY A 30 19.42 13.57 -21.61
N ALA A 31 20.07 13.96 -20.52
CA ALA A 31 21.20 13.21 -19.96
C ALA A 31 20.67 11.96 -19.23
N HIS A 32 21.24 10.77 -19.50
CA HIS A 32 20.68 9.49 -19.04
C HIS A 32 21.49 8.77 -17.94
N GLY A 33 22.66 9.28 -17.55
CA GLY A 33 23.49 8.70 -16.49
C GLY A 33 23.93 9.75 -15.47
N GLY A 34 24.27 9.31 -14.25
CA GLY A 34 24.72 10.18 -13.16
C GLY A 34 23.68 11.25 -12.79
N ILE A 35 24.11 12.51 -12.75
CA ILE A 35 23.22 13.68 -12.67
C ILE A 35 22.44 13.75 -13.99
N SER A 36 21.20 13.28 -13.96
CA SER A 36 20.44 12.96 -15.17
C SER A 36 19.25 13.89 -15.40
N HIS A 37 18.53 13.65 -16.49
CA HIS A 37 17.22 14.25 -16.79
C HIS A 37 16.22 14.13 -15.63
N PHE A 38 16.39 13.12 -14.78
CA PHE A 38 15.53 12.83 -13.63
C PHE A 38 16.01 13.46 -12.32
N TYR A 39 17.09 14.25 -12.31
CA TYR A 39 17.74 14.78 -11.10
C TYR A 39 16.76 15.27 -10.02
N GLY A 40 15.89 16.23 -10.35
CA GLY A 40 14.83 16.73 -9.45
C GLY A 40 13.44 16.15 -9.72
N ARG A 41 13.33 15.06 -10.50
CA ARG A 41 12.07 14.47 -10.95
C ARG A 41 11.85 13.04 -10.44
N THR A 42 12.81 12.50 -9.68
CA THR A 42 12.71 11.18 -9.04
C THR A 42 11.68 11.23 -7.90
N PRO A 43 10.57 10.48 -7.98
CA PRO A 43 9.47 10.61 -7.01
C PRO A 43 9.75 9.90 -5.68
N MET A 44 10.62 8.89 -5.66
CA MET A 44 10.94 8.08 -4.49
C MET A 44 12.41 7.66 -4.55
N ALA A 45 13.09 7.72 -3.42
CA ALA A 45 14.44 7.22 -3.23
C ALA A 45 14.45 6.37 -1.96
N GLU A 46 15.02 5.17 -2.06
CA GLU A 46 15.21 4.28 -0.91
C GLU A 46 16.65 3.75 -0.97
N GLU A 47 17.41 3.97 0.11
CA GLU A 47 18.71 3.34 0.27
C GLU A 47 18.52 1.86 0.60
N VAL A 48 19.20 0.98 -0.15
CA VAL A 48 19.10 -0.46 0.07
C VAL A 48 19.97 -0.84 1.27
N ARG A 49 19.33 -1.35 2.33
CA ARG A 49 20.05 -1.78 3.54
C ARG A 49 20.95 -2.98 3.23
N PRO A 50 22.08 -3.13 3.95
CA PRO A 50 22.93 -4.32 3.82
C PRO A 50 22.12 -5.60 4.04
N ASN A 51 22.30 -6.58 3.14
CA ASN A 51 21.61 -7.87 3.15
C ASN A 51 20.08 -7.80 3.00
N GLU A 52 19.50 -6.68 2.57
CA GLU A 52 18.09 -6.59 2.19
C GLU A 52 17.91 -6.83 0.68
N PRO A 53 17.09 -7.82 0.27
CA PRO A 53 16.82 -8.01 -1.15
C PRO A 53 15.96 -6.87 -1.71
N ILE A 54 16.34 -6.35 -2.88
CA ILE A 54 15.63 -5.26 -3.57
C ILE A 54 14.17 -5.60 -3.91
N THR A 55 13.79 -6.88 -3.94
CA THR A 55 12.40 -7.31 -4.14
C THR A 55 11.49 -6.90 -2.99
N LEU A 56 11.99 -6.82 -1.76
CA LEU A 56 11.24 -6.29 -0.61
C LEU A 56 11.07 -4.78 -0.74
N VAL A 57 12.13 -4.06 -1.11
CA VAL A 57 12.10 -2.61 -1.35
C VAL A 57 11.07 -2.27 -2.43
N ASP A 58 11.12 -2.95 -3.59
CA ASP A 58 10.17 -2.77 -4.69
C ASP A 58 8.73 -3.01 -4.23
N ARG A 59 8.47 -4.12 -3.51
CA ARG A 59 7.11 -4.42 -3.02
C ARG A 59 6.64 -3.42 -1.97
N ARG A 60 7.52 -2.87 -1.14
CA ARG A 60 7.17 -1.78 -0.20
C ARG A 60 6.74 -0.52 -0.95
N ILE A 61 7.53 -0.09 -1.93
CA ILE A 61 7.23 1.06 -2.79
C ILE A 61 5.92 0.83 -3.56
N MET A 62 5.80 -0.30 -4.24
CA MET A 62 4.64 -0.62 -5.06
C MET A 62 3.36 -0.80 -4.25
N HIS A 63 3.44 -1.38 -3.05
CA HIS A 63 2.32 -1.46 -2.13
C HIS A 63 1.89 -0.07 -1.65
N TYR A 64 2.85 0.78 -1.25
CA TYR A 64 2.57 2.15 -0.83
C TYR A 64 1.86 2.94 -1.94
N VAL A 65 2.39 2.93 -3.15
CA VAL A 65 1.83 3.63 -4.32
C VAL A 65 0.45 3.08 -4.71
N HIS A 66 0.23 1.77 -4.55
CA HIS A 66 -1.08 1.14 -4.78
C HIS A 66 -2.11 1.54 -3.72
N HIS A 67 -1.79 1.33 -2.45
CA HIS A 67 -2.70 1.56 -1.33
C HIS A 67 -3.12 3.04 -1.23
N SER A 68 -2.18 3.96 -1.46
CA SER A 68 -2.43 5.42 -1.50
C SER A 68 -3.20 5.89 -2.75
N ARG A 69 -3.50 5.00 -3.69
CA ARG A 69 -4.14 5.29 -4.99
C ARG A 69 -3.32 6.19 -5.93
N LEU A 70 -2.02 6.38 -5.69
CA LEU A 70 -1.14 7.16 -6.57
C LEU A 70 -0.96 6.51 -7.96
N ARG A 71 -0.67 5.20 -8.03
CA ARG A 71 -0.58 4.52 -9.34
C ARG A 71 -1.92 4.43 -10.05
N HIS A 72 -3.03 4.44 -9.31
CA HIS A 72 -4.37 4.48 -9.91
C HIS A 72 -4.53 5.79 -10.69
N PHE A 73 -4.19 6.92 -10.05
CA PHE A 73 -4.23 8.23 -10.68
C PHE A 73 -3.25 8.34 -11.86
N GLN A 74 -1.99 7.91 -11.67
CA GLN A 74 -0.98 7.96 -12.74
C GLN A 74 -1.41 7.16 -13.97
N LEU A 75 -1.82 5.89 -13.81
CA LEU A 75 -2.27 5.05 -14.93
C LEU A 75 -3.55 5.57 -15.61
N PHE A 76 -4.44 6.16 -14.82
CA PHE A 76 -5.69 6.75 -15.32
C PHE A 76 -5.41 7.95 -16.22
N ARG A 77 -4.58 8.90 -15.77
CA ARG A 77 -4.34 10.17 -16.46
C ARG A 77 -3.27 10.07 -17.55
N SER A 78 -2.30 9.17 -17.43
CA SER A 78 -1.20 9.07 -18.40
C SER A 78 -1.57 8.35 -19.71
N TYR A 79 -2.71 7.66 -19.75
CA TYR A 79 -3.05 6.77 -20.86
C TYR A 79 -3.98 7.38 -21.90
N GLN A 80 -5.06 8.05 -21.47
CA GLN A 80 -6.10 8.60 -22.34
C GLN A 80 -6.54 9.97 -21.82
N GLU A 81 -6.82 10.88 -22.74
CA GLU A 81 -7.51 12.12 -22.38
C GLU A 81 -8.98 11.83 -22.07
N LYS A 82 -9.47 12.44 -20.99
CA LYS A 82 -10.87 12.45 -20.59
C LYS A 82 -11.29 13.89 -20.37
N SER A 83 -12.52 14.21 -20.75
CA SER A 83 -13.07 15.54 -20.47
C SER A 83 -13.10 15.80 -18.96
N ASN A 84 -12.89 17.05 -18.55
CA ASN A 84 -12.90 17.45 -17.14
C ASN A 84 -14.21 17.02 -16.43
N SER A 85 -15.34 17.04 -17.13
CA SER A 85 -16.63 16.56 -16.60
C SER A 85 -16.60 15.07 -16.27
N THR A 86 -16.01 14.24 -17.13
CA THR A 86 -15.86 12.80 -16.88
C THR A 86 -14.91 12.53 -15.74
N GLU A 87 -13.82 13.30 -15.64
CA GLU A 87 -12.86 13.18 -14.53
C GLU A 87 -13.49 13.56 -13.19
N CYS A 88 -14.21 14.69 -13.12
CA CYS A 88 -14.95 15.10 -11.93
C CYS A 88 -15.97 14.03 -11.53
N LYS A 89 -16.77 13.52 -12.50
CA LYS A 89 -17.75 12.46 -12.25
C LYS A 89 -17.11 11.22 -11.60
N LEU A 90 -15.97 10.77 -12.12
CA LEU A 90 -15.28 9.59 -11.60
C LEU A 90 -14.65 9.84 -10.23
N ARG A 91 -14.03 11.01 -10.02
CA ARG A 91 -13.39 11.40 -8.76
C ARG A 91 -14.42 11.60 -7.63
N GLU A 92 -15.50 12.31 -7.91
CA GLU A 92 -16.59 12.51 -6.94
C GLU A 92 -17.31 11.19 -6.64
N GLY A 93 -17.59 10.36 -7.65
CA GLY A 93 -18.14 9.03 -7.44
C GLY A 93 -17.24 8.12 -6.58
N GLU A 94 -15.91 8.24 -6.72
CA GLU A 94 -14.95 7.56 -5.86
C GLU A 94 -15.01 8.08 -4.41
N MET A 95 -15.05 9.40 -4.23
CA MET A 95 -15.12 10.05 -2.92
C MET A 95 -16.42 9.68 -2.18
N LEU A 96 -17.57 9.73 -2.86
CA LEU A 96 -18.87 9.40 -2.26
C LEU A 96 -18.96 7.92 -1.85
N ARG A 97 -18.46 7.00 -2.67
CA ARG A 97 -18.34 5.58 -2.28
C ARG A 97 -17.45 5.40 -1.06
N ARG A 98 -16.33 6.13 -0.97
CA ARG A 98 -15.44 6.13 0.20
C ARG A 98 -16.16 6.69 1.43
N ARG A 99 -16.92 7.78 1.30
CA ARG A 99 -17.71 8.37 2.39
C ARG A 99 -18.74 7.37 2.92
N TRP A 100 -19.49 6.72 2.04
CA TRP A 100 -20.44 5.68 2.42
C TRP A 100 -19.77 4.52 3.16
N HIS A 101 -18.69 3.98 2.60
CA HIS A 101 -17.97 2.87 3.22
C HIS A 101 -17.35 3.24 4.57
N ARG A 102 -16.91 4.50 4.76
CA ARG A 102 -16.44 4.99 6.07
C ARG A 102 -17.55 5.02 7.12
N ARG A 103 -18.78 5.38 6.74
CA ARG A 103 -19.94 5.33 7.66
C ARG A 103 -20.23 3.89 8.09
N LEU A 104 -20.15 2.94 7.16
CA LEU A 104 -20.27 1.50 7.45
C LEU A 104 -19.14 0.99 8.36
N GLN A 105 -17.89 1.42 8.10
CA GLN A 105 -16.76 1.05 8.95
C GLN A 105 -16.93 1.58 10.37
N LYS A 106 -17.52 2.77 10.56
CA LYS A 106 -17.76 3.33 11.89
C LYS A 106 -18.80 2.56 12.68
N SER A 107 -19.92 2.17 12.05
CA SER A 107 -20.90 1.29 12.71
C SER A 107 -20.29 -0.07 13.06
N PHE A 108 -19.47 -0.63 12.16
CA PHE A 108 -18.76 -1.87 12.42
C PHE A 108 -17.76 -1.75 13.58
N ILE A 109 -16.94 -0.69 13.63
CA ILE A 109 -15.99 -0.47 14.73
C ILE A 109 -16.70 -0.30 16.07
N ALA A 110 -17.82 0.42 16.11
CA ALA A 110 -18.62 0.56 17.33
C ALA A 110 -19.12 -0.81 17.84
N PHE A 111 -19.58 -1.66 16.93
CA PHE A 111 -19.96 -3.03 17.28
C PHE A 111 -18.76 -3.88 17.74
N MET A 112 -17.61 -3.75 17.08
CA MET A 112 -16.39 -4.44 17.49
C MET A 112 -15.92 -4.01 18.87
N GLN A 113 -16.06 -2.73 19.24
CA GLN A 113 -15.77 -2.26 20.59
C GLN A 113 -16.70 -2.90 21.63
N PHE A 114 -17.99 -3.03 21.33
CA PHE A 114 -18.93 -3.76 22.18
C PHE A 114 -18.56 -5.24 22.30
N LYS A 115 -18.17 -5.89 21.20
CA LYS A 115 -17.71 -7.29 21.24
C LYS A 115 -16.42 -7.44 22.06
N THR A 116 -15.47 -6.53 21.91
CA THR A 116 -14.25 -6.50 22.74
C THR A 116 -14.59 -6.29 24.21
N MET A 117 -15.54 -5.40 24.53
CA MET A 117 -16.03 -5.24 25.89
C MET A 117 -16.61 -6.54 26.43
N LYS A 118 -17.42 -7.27 25.66
CA LYS A 118 -17.96 -8.57 26.07
C LYS A 118 -16.87 -9.64 26.26
N VAL A 119 -15.81 -9.62 25.46
CA VAL A 119 -14.65 -10.51 25.65
C VAL A 119 -13.91 -10.17 26.95
N LEU A 120 -13.70 -8.89 27.25
CA LEU A 120 -13.04 -8.45 28.47
C LEU A 120 -13.91 -8.69 29.72
N GLU A 121 -15.23 -8.55 29.60
CA GLU A 121 -16.20 -8.94 30.62
C GLU A 121 -16.16 -10.45 30.88
N ASP A 122 -16.04 -11.26 29.82
CA ASP A 122 -15.86 -12.70 29.94
C ASP A 122 -14.54 -13.06 30.64
N GLN A 123 -13.45 -12.38 30.27
CA GLN A 123 -12.17 -12.49 30.95
C GLN A 123 -12.30 -12.13 32.44
N ALA A 124 -13.05 -11.09 32.80
CA ALA A 124 -13.30 -10.72 34.20
C ALA A 124 -14.11 -11.79 34.95
N ARG A 125 -15.08 -12.43 34.29
CA ARG A 125 -15.79 -13.59 34.86
C ARG A 125 -14.86 -14.77 35.09
N LEU A 126 -13.96 -15.07 34.16
CA LEU A 126 -12.93 -16.11 34.35
C LEU A 126 -12.02 -15.77 35.54
N VAL A 127 -11.61 -14.51 35.69
CA VAL A 127 -10.83 -14.04 36.85
C VAL A 127 -11.57 -14.31 38.16
N ASN A 128 -12.88 -14.01 38.24
CA ASN A 128 -13.65 -14.26 39.46
C ASN A 128 -13.88 -15.75 39.73
N THR A 129 -13.91 -16.58 38.69
CA THR A 129 -14.16 -18.03 38.81
C THR A 129 -12.90 -18.78 39.24
N TYR A 130 -11.73 -18.42 38.68
CA TYR A 130 -10.47 -19.14 38.90
C TYR A 130 -9.48 -18.39 39.81
N GLY A 131 -9.74 -17.11 40.11
CA GLY A 131 -8.83 -16.22 40.82
C GLY A 131 -7.80 -15.55 39.91
N GLN A 132 -7.44 -14.30 40.22
CA GLN A 132 -6.53 -13.48 39.40
C GLN A 132 -5.17 -14.14 39.17
N ALA A 133 -4.56 -14.72 40.22
CA ALA A 133 -3.24 -15.34 40.12
C ALA A 133 -3.23 -16.56 39.19
N ALA A 134 -4.30 -17.37 39.21
CA ALA A 134 -4.43 -18.52 38.31
C ALA A 134 -4.60 -18.09 36.85
N VAL A 135 -5.36 -17.02 36.60
CA VAL A 135 -5.49 -16.44 35.25
C VAL A 135 -4.17 -15.86 34.78
N ASN A 136 -3.43 -15.15 35.63
CA ASN A 136 -2.09 -14.64 35.30
C ASN A 136 -1.13 -15.79 34.96
N ALA A 137 -1.16 -16.88 35.75
CA ALA A 137 -0.40 -18.09 35.46
C ALA A 137 -0.72 -18.67 34.07
N ALA A 138 -2.01 -18.74 33.71
CA ALA A 138 -2.46 -19.20 32.39
C ALA A 138 -2.07 -18.26 31.23
N LEU A 139 -2.05 -16.94 31.47
CA LEU A 139 -1.57 -15.93 30.51
C LEU A 139 -0.04 -15.90 30.36
N GLY A 140 0.66 -16.77 31.08
CA GLY A 140 2.10 -16.87 31.04
C GLY A 140 2.76 -15.85 31.96
N ASP A 141 2.34 -15.75 33.22
CA ASP A 141 3.14 -15.16 34.29
C ASP A 141 4.28 -16.15 34.69
N PRO A 142 5.55 -15.75 34.77
CA PRO A 142 6.65 -16.64 35.18
C PRO A 142 6.70 -16.91 36.70
N TRP A 143 5.59 -17.29 37.34
CA TRP A 143 5.54 -17.61 38.78
C TRP A 143 6.40 -18.83 39.17
N ASN A 144 6.64 -19.76 38.23
CA ASN A 144 7.55 -20.90 38.38
C ASN A 144 9.03 -20.56 38.13
N ALA A 145 9.35 -19.33 37.73
CA ALA A 145 10.72 -18.95 37.44
C ALA A 145 11.45 -18.54 38.73
N THR A 146 12.09 -19.53 39.35
CA THR A 146 12.95 -19.36 40.53
C THR A 146 14.20 -18.55 40.21
N ASP A 147 14.88 -18.88 39.09
CA ASP A 147 16.14 -18.26 38.70
C ASP A 147 16.03 -17.35 37.47
N ASN A 148 16.99 -16.42 37.35
CA ASN A 148 17.10 -15.50 36.21
C ASN A 148 17.16 -16.21 34.86
N VAL A 149 17.78 -17.40 34.79
CA VAL A 149 17.90 -18.19 33.55
C VAL A 149 16.54 -18.53 32.95
N ALA A 150 15.54 -18.86 33.77
CA ALA A 150 14.19 -19.17 33.28
C ALA A 150 13.51 -17.91 32.70
N ARG A 151 13.72 -16.76 33.35
CA ARG A 151 13.21 -15.46 32.88
C ARG A 151 13.89 -15.03 31.57
N GLU A 152 15.19 -15.25 31.44
CA GLU A 152 15.97 -14.98 30.23
C GLU A 152 15.52 -15.85 29.05
N ARG A 153 15.26 -17.14 29.27
CA ARG A 153 14.72 -18.04 28.22
C ARG A 153 13.37 -17.55 27.70
N LYS A 154 12.49 -17.14 28.62
CA LYS A 154 11.17 -16.59 28.27
C LYS A 154 11.28 -15.26 27.52
N SER A 155 12.10 -14.33 28.01
CA SER A 155 12.29 -13.05 27.34
C SER A 155 12.98 -13.20 25.98
N ALA A 156 13.88 -14.17 25.82
CA ALA A 156 14.46 -14.52 24.53
C ALA A 156 13.42 -15.09 23.55
N ALA A 157 12.47 -15.90 24.02
CA ALA A 157 11.34 -16.37 23.21
C ALA A 157 10.46 -15.20 22.74
N VAL A 158 10.12 -14.28 23.65
CA VAL A 158 9.37 -13.05 23.31
C VAL A 158 10.15 -12.20 22.32
N ARG A 159 11.46 -12.00 22.52
CA ARG A 159 12.32 -11.23 21.62
C ARG A 159 12.33 -11.81 20.20
N ARG A 160 12.35 -13.14 20.08
CA ARG A 160 12.26 -13.84 18.78
C ARG A 160 10.90 -13.65 18.12
N GLN A 161 9.81 -13.66 18.88
CA GLN A 161 8.44 -13.48 18.37
C GLN A 161 8.15 -12.03 17.97
N VAL A 162 8.58 -11.07 18.79
CA VAL A 162 8.36 -9.63 18.57
C VAL A 162 9.18 -9.11 17.39
N ARG A 163 10.31 -9.74 17.08
CA ARG A 163 11.10 -9.42 15.88
C ARG A 163 10.25 -9.65 14.63
N ALA A 164 9.67 -8.56 14.12
CA ALA A 164 8.87 -8.59 12.91
C ALA A 164 9.74 -9.02 11.72
N LEU A 165 9.36 -10.13 11.08
CA LEU A 165 9.88 -10.48 9.77
C LEU A 165 9.43 -9.45 8.73
N PRO A 166 10.21 -9.23 7.66
CA PRO A 166 9.81 -8.31 6.60
C PRO A 166 8.50 -8.78 5.96
N MET A 167 7.50 -7.89 5.95
CA MET A 167 6.18 -8.18 5.38
C MET A 167 6.24 -8.19 3.85
N VAL A 168 5.83 -9.29 3.24
CA VAL A 168 5.75 -9.43 1.78
C VAL A 168 4.36 -8.99 1.30
N ASN A 169 4.14 -7.69 1.25
CA ASN A 169 2.84 -7.13 0.89
C ASN A 169 2.43 -7.47 -0.56
N VAL A 170 1.17 -7.83 -0.77
CA VAL A 170 0.63 -8.18 -2.10
C VAL A 170 0.37 -6.92 -2.91
N VAL A 171 0.79 -6.92 -4.17
CA VAL A 171 0.52 -5.84 -5.13
C VAL A 171 -0.33 -6.41 -6.26
N PRO A 172 -1.59 -5.98 -6.41
CA PRO A 172 -2.45 -6.42 -7.51
C PRO A 172 -1.82 -6.15 -8.87
N LYS A 173 -1.88 -7.17 -9.74
CA LYS A 173 -1.37 -7.10 -11.11
C LYS A 173 -2.27 -6.19 -11.95
N HIS A 174 -1.65 -5.48 -12.89
CA HIS A 174 -2.40 -4.73 -13.89
C HIS A 174 -3.03 -5.70 -14.89
N VAL A 175 -4.30 -5.48 -15.24
CA VAL A 175 -5.04 -6.28 -16.21
C VAL A 175 -5.13 -5.51 -17.52
N ALA A 176 -4.44 -6.01 -18.54
CA ALA A 176 -4.46 -5.41 -19.86
C ALA A 176 -5.71 -5.87 -20.65
N THR A 177 -6.67 -4.96 -20.83
CA THR A 177 -7.87 -5.24 -21.64
C THR A 177 -7.68 -4.83 -23.09
N MET A 178 -8.48 -5.39 -24.00
CA MET A 178 -8.31 -5.22 -25.45
C MET A 178 -8.14 -3.76 -25.91
N LYS A 179 -9.12 -2.89 -25.63
CA LYS A 179 -9.07 -1.46 -26.02
C LYS A 179 -8.71 -0.52 -24.87
N GLN A 180 -8.47 -1.06 -23.67
CA GLN A 180 -8.12 -0.27 -22.49
C GLN A 180 -9.08 0.89 -22.21
N ILE A 181 -10.37 0.59 -22.05
CA ILE A 181 -11.35 1.59 -21.54
C ILE A 181 -10.87 2.15 -20.18
N HIS A 182 -10.19 1.29 -19.43
CA HIS A 182 -9.62 1.57 -18.13
C HIS A 182 -8.24 0.95 -18.01
N ASN A 183 -7.18 1.75 -18.08
CA ASN A 183 -5.82 1.29 -17.80
C ASN A 183 -5.53 1.18 -16.28
N ASP A 184 -6.43 1.67 -15.44
CA ASP A 184 -6.39 1.51 -13.98
C ASP A 184 -7.03 0.18 -13.51
N ARG A 185 -7.02 -0.85 -14.36
CA ARG A 185 -7.67 -2.15 -14.11
C ARG A 185 -6.76 -3.08 -13.31
N PHE A 186 -7.25 -3.54 -12.16
CA PHE A 186 -6.57 -4.47 -11.26
C PHE A 186 -7.40 -5.72 -10.93
N ASN A 187 -8.59 -5.84 -11.52
CA ASN A 187 -9.50 -6.97 -11.39
C ASN A 187 -10.35 -7.11 -12.66
N TYR A 188 -11.09 -8.21 -12.79
CA TYR A 188 -11.89 -8.49 -14.00
C TYR A 188 -13.33 -7.94 -13.94
N ARG A 189 -13.72 -7.30 -12.84
CA ARG A 189 -15.08 -6.76 -12.67
C ARG A 189 -15.33 -5.63 -13.68
N TRP A 190 -16.48 -5.68 -14.36
CA TRP A 190 -16.96 -4.57 -15.20
C TRP A 190 -17.05 -3.25 -14.42
N ARG A 191 -16.79 -2.12 -15.08
CA ARG A 191 -16.84 -0.76 -14.49
C ARG A 191 -17.68 0.15 -15.39
N VAL A 192 -18.14 1.26 -14.81
CA VAL A 192 -19.25 2.12 -15.29
C VAL A 192 -18.97 2.98 -16.55
N ASN A 193 -18.16 2.50 -17.50
CA ASN A 193 -17.95 3.11 -18.81
C ASN A 193 -17.54 2.07 -19.88
#